data_AF-A0A497LCF0-F1
#
_entry.id   AF-A0A497LCF0-F1
#
_cell.length_a   1.000
_cell.length_b   1.000
_cell.length_c   1.000
_cell.angle_alpha   90.00
_cell.angle_beta   90.00
_cell.angle_gamma   90.00
#
_symmetry.space_group_name_H-M   'P 1'
#
loop_
_entity.id
_entity.type
_entity.pdbx_description
1 polymer ?
#
loop_
_entity_poly.entity_id
_entity_poly.type
_entity_poly.pdbx_seq_one_letter_code
_entity_poly.pdbx_strand_id
1 'polypeptide(L)'
;MEMSAKFEEISPADFFYRYRDIAGFSNPARALFSAIRELVENALDACEAGGILPDIYLRLSLEEEREGAAIYRLRIEDNGSGVPGKHIPRAFGQILYGSKYRLMQSRGMFGLGGAMAILYGQITTHKPVFVMSSTGGPEVHKYKLMIDIKANKPIVLEHEVEENGEGWHGTVVEFCLEGDYSKASPKVIEYLRQTALVNPYANITFVDPRGRLYRFVRATTEMPPPPREAKPHPRGVDVELVRRMIAGTDRETLMGFLTKHFQRVGPKTAKKFLEFAGFDPERDPKSLRPDEIVKLVRAMKEFNGFISPDASCLSPLGPELLEAGVRKELKPEFVAVCQRKPAAYGGHPFIVEVAIAYGGQVPPPRGGKITLYRFANRIPLLYDEASDVSRKIIDELNWRRYRVTPDMPVAVVVHICSTRVPYKTVGKEFIADRPEVRHEITQAIREVARRLQVYLARKERKKAVMKRYSTFAKYLPMIAEFSARLAGRQVPDVRPLLEKVKASGLLEEGEESAKGTDELSNNVEVRST
;
A
#
# COMPACT_ATOMS: atom_id res chain seq x y z
N MET A 1 12.74 -13.18 -54.86
CA MET A 1 11.63 -12.45 -54.21
C MET A 1 12.22 -11.78 -52.98
N GLU A 2 12.52 -10.49 -53.06
CA GLU A 2 12.87 -9.71 -51.87
C GLU A 2 11.63 -9.65 -50.97
N MET A 3 11.74 -10.13 -49.73
CA MET A 3 10.71 -9.88 -48.74
C MET A 3 10.74 -8.39 -48.40
N SER A 4 9.87 -7.59 -49.03
CA SER A 4 9.70 -6.20 -48.63
C SER A 4 9.11 -6.18 -47.22
N ALA A 5 9.92 -5.76 -46.24
CA ALA A 5 9.42 -5.54 -44.89
C ALA A 5 8.34 -4.45 -44.92
N LYS A 6 7.11 -4.78 -44.52
CA LYS A 6 6.05 -3.79 -44.31
C LYS A 6 6.25 -3.16 -42.94
N PHE A 7 6.40 -1.85 -42.90
CA PHE A 7 6.46 -1.06 -41.68
C PHE A 7 5.04 -0.59 -41.33
N GLU A 8 4.56 -0.90 -40.13
CA GLU A 8 3.23 -0.51 -39.64
C GLU A 8 3.36 0.16 -38.27
N GLU A 9 2.55 1.19 -38.04
CA GLU A 9 2.39 1.84 -36.73
C GLU A 9 1.22 1.19 -35.99
N ILE A 10 1.39 0.95 -34.69
CA ILE A 10 0.35 0.37 -33.82
C ILE A 10 -0.04 1.37 -32.73
N SER A 11 -1.35 1.47 -32.48
CA SER A 11 -1.86 2.32 -31.41
C SER A 11 -1.51 1.72 -30.03
N PRO A 12 -1.57 2.50 -28.94
CA PRO A 12 -1.44 1.94 -27.59
C PRO A 12 -2.44 0.82 -27.30
N ALA A 13 -3.68 0.96 -27.77
CA ALA A 13 -4.69 -0.07 -27.58
C ALA A 13 -4.40 -1.34 -28.39
N ASP A 14 -3.90 -1.21 -29.62
CA ASP A 14 -3.48 -2.36 -30.43
C ASP A 14 -2.25 -3.05 -29.83
N PHE A 15 -1.30 -2.28 -29.29
CA PHE A 15 -0.16 -2.84 -28.56
C PHE A 15 -0.62 -3.70 -27.38
N PHE A 16 -1.51 -3.19 -26.53
CA PHE A 16 -1.98 -3.95 -25.37
C PHE A 16 -2.95 -5.09 -25.73
N TYR A 17 -3.68 -4.97 -26.82
CA TYR A 17 -4.43 -6.08 -27.40
C TYR A 17 -3.49 -7.25 -27.75
N ARG A 18 -2.36 -6.96 -28.41
CA ARG A 18 -1.35 -7.96 -28.79
C ARG A 18 -0.53 -8.48 -27.60
N TYR A 19 -0.26 -7.63 -26.60
CA TYR A 19 0.62 -7.93 -25.46
C TYR A 19 -0.10 -7.83 -24.10
N ARG A 20 -1.29 -8.43 -24.01
CA ARG A 20 -2.15 -8.40 -22.81
C ARG A 20 -1.47 -8.92 -21.54
N ASP A 21 -0.50 -9.82 -21.68
CA ASP A 21 0.26 -10.42 -20.57
C ASP A 21 1.02 -9.37 -19.75
N ILE A 22 1.53 -8.31 -20.42
CA ILE A 22 2.31 -7.23 -19.79
C ILE A 22 1.46 -6.45 -18.78
N ALA A 23 0.15 -6.33 -19.06
CA ALA A 23 -0.80 -5.63 -18.20
C ALA A 23 -1.45 -6.54 -17.14
N GLY A 24 -1.00 -7.79 -17.00
CA GLY A 24 -1.55 -8.75 -16.03
C GLY A 24 -2.78 -9.52 -16.51
N PHE A 25 -3.14 -9.43 -17.79
CA PHE A 25 -4.28 -10.13 -18.40
C PHE A 25 -3.86 -11.40 -19.13
N SER A 26 -2.95 -12.18 -18.52
CA SER A 26 -2.35 -13.35 -19.19
C SER A 26 -3.19 -14.61 -19.18
N ASN A 27 -4.02 -14.81 -18.16
CA ASN A 27 -4.96 -15.91 -18.08
C ASN A 27 -6.28 -15.47 -17.44
N PRO A 28 -7.40 -16.19 -17.64
CA PRO A 28 -8.72 -15.76 -17.16
C PRO A 28 -8.79 -15.52 -15.64
N ALA A 29 -8.06 -16.29 -14.83
CA ALA A 29 -8.04 -16.11 -13.39
C ALA A 29 -7.32 -14.81 -12.99
N ARG A 30 -6.15 -14.55 -13.58
CA ARG A 30 -5.34 -13.35 -13.33
C ARG A 30 -5.99 -12.08 -13.92
N ALA A 31 -6.64 -12.21 -15.08
CA ALA A 31 -7.40 -11.13 -15.71
C ALA A 31 -8.55 -10.66 -14.81
N LEU A 32 -9.35 -11.60 -14.29
CA LEU A 32 -10.43 -11.30 -13.36
C LEU A 32 -9.93 -10.63 -12.07
N PHE A 33 -8.85 -11.16 -11.49
CA PHE A 33 -8.19 -10.55 -10.34
C PHE A 33 -7.71 -9.12 -10.63
N SER A 34 -7.04 -8.91 -11.77
CA SER A 34 -6.48 -7.61 -12.15
C SER A 34 -7.57 -6.58 -12.42
N ALA A 35 -8.66 -6.97 -13.07
CA ALA A 35 -9.82 -6.12 -13.30
C ALA A 35 -10.44 -5.63 -11.97
N ILE A 36 -10.70 -6.55 -11.03
CA ILE A 36 -11.23 -6.20 -9.70
C ILE A 36 -10.25 -5.28 -8.97
N ARG A 37 -8.96 -5.62 -8.95
CA ARG A 37 -7.93 -4.83 -8.29
C ARG A 37 -7.90 -3.39 -8.81
N GLU A 38 -7.76 -3.20 -10.12
CA GLU A 38 -7.61 -1.89 -10.74
C GLU A 38 -8.85 -1.01 -10.55
N LEU A 39 -10.06 -1.59 -10.63
CA LEU A 39 -11.30 -0.87 -10.38
C LEU A 39 -11.43 -0.44 -8.91
N VAL A 40 -11.14 -1.34 -7.96
CA VAL A 40 -11.16 -1.02 -6.53
C VAL A 40 -10.12 0.05 -6.17
N GLU A 41 -8.92 -0.02 -6.74
CA GLU A 41 -7.88 1.01 -6.56
C GLU A 41 -8.36 2.39 -7.05
N ASN A 42 -9.04 2.45 -8.20
CA ASN A 42 -9.56 3.71 -8.73
C ASN A 42 -10.74 4.25 -7.91
N ALA A 43 -11.64 3.39 -7.44
CA ALA A 43 -12.73 3.76 -6.54
C ALA A 43 -12.18 4.38 -5.24
N LEU A 44 -11.20 3.72 -4.60
CA LEU A 44 -10.56 4.24 -3.39
C LEU A 44 -9.85 5.57 -3.64
N ASP A 45 -9.11 5.70 -4.75
CA ASP A 45 -8.44 6.95 -5.13
C ASP A 45 -9.47 8.08 -5.33
N ALA A 46 -10.64 7.80 -5.93
CA ALA A 46 -11.68 8.79 -6.22
C ALA A 46 -12.38 9.31 -4.95
N CYS A 47 -12.60 8.44 -3.96
CA CYS A 47 -13.12 8.80 -2.64
C CYS A 47 -12.10 9.60 -1.83
N GLU A 48 -10.86 9.13 -1.74
CA GLU A 48 -9.80 9.77 -0.93
C GLU A 48 -9.40 11.14 -1.48
N ALA A 49 -9.36 11.31 -2.81
CA ALA A 49 -9.09 12.60 -3.42
C ALA A 49 -10.18 13.63 -3.08
N GLY A 50 -11.43 13.19 -2.87
CA GLY A 50 -12.55 14.03 -2.45
C GLY A 50 -12.67 14.20 -0.94
N GLY A 51 -11.84 13.53 -0.13
CA GLY A 51 -12.00 13.49 1.32
C GLY A 51 -13.31 12.81 1.76
N ILE A 52 -13.81 11.86 0.96
CA ILE A 52 -15.05 11.13 1.19
C ILE A 52 -14.71 9.74 1.75
N LEU A 53 -15.40 9.33 2.83
CA LEU A 53 -15.22 8.00 3.40
C LEU A 53 -15.70 6.94 2.41
N PRO A 54 -14.82 6.06 1.89
CA PRO A 54 -15.17 5.14 0.83
C PRO A 54 -16.27 4.16 1.24
N ASP A 55 -17.29 4.05 0.39
CA ASP A 55 -18.24 2.95 0.38
C ASP A 55 -18.24 2.34 -1.02
N ILE A 56 -17.66 1.14 -1.11
CA ILE A 56 -17.41 0.45 -2.38
C ILE A 56 -18.27 -0.81 -2.43
N TYR A 57 -19.13 -0.87 -3.44
CA TYR A 57 -19.92 -2.04 -3.76
C TYR A 57 -19.36 -2.74 -5.00
N LEU A 58 -19.07 -4.03 -4.87
CA LEU A 58 -18.55 -4.90 -5.90
C LEU A 58 -19.50 -6.08 -6.09
N ARG A 59 -19.94 -6.31 -7.32
CA ARG A 59 -20.73 -7.49 -7.68
C ARG A 59 -20.12 -8.17 -8.89
N LEU A 60 -19.84 -9.46 -8.74
CA LEU A 60 -19.46 -10.32 -9.86
C LEU A 60 -20.59 -11.33 -10.08
N SER A 61 -21.24 -11.26 -11.24
CA SER A 61 -22.35 -12.16 -11.59
C SER A 61 -21.94 -13.05 -12.77
N LEU A 62 -22.33 -14.32 -12.72
CA LEU A 62 -22.13 -15.23 -13.85
C LEU A 62 -23.15 -14.90 -14.95
N GLU A 63 -22.69 -14.62 -16.16
CA GLU A 63 -23.55 -14.34 -17.32
C GLU A 63 -23.69 -15.55 -18.24
N GLU A 64 -22.58 -16.25 -18.48
CA GLU A 64 -22.51 -17.36 -19.43
C GLU A 64 -21.42 -18.34 -18.98
N GLU A 65 -21.76 -19.62 -18.83
CA GLU A 65 -20.77 -20.67 -18.63
C GLU A 65 -20.19 -21.11 -19.96
N ARG A 66 -18.86 -21.33 -20.01
CA ARG A 66 -18.19 -21.97 -21.15
C ARG A 66 -17.22 -23.03 -20.64
N GLU A 67 -16.77 -23.91 -21.53
CA GLU A 67 -15.73 -24.90 -21.17
C GLU A 67 -14.41 -24.18 -20.85
N GLY A 68 -13.94 -24.35 -19.61
CA GLY A 68 -12.65 -23.84 -19.12
C GLY A 68 -12.67 -22.41 -18.56
N ALA A 69 -13.41 -21.48 -19.16
CA ALA A 69 -13.59 -20.10 -18.68
C ALA A 69 -15.08 -19.70 -18.78
N ALA A 70 -15.51 -18.72 -18.01
CA ALA A 70 -16.89 -18.22 -18.05
C ALA A 70 -16.92 -16.71 -18.27
N ILE A 71 -18.03 -16.19 -18.78
CA ILE A 71 -18.25 -14.74 -18.84
C ILE A 71 -18.90 -14.30 -17.54
N TYR A 72 -18.28 -13.31 -16.90
CA TYR A 72 -18.80 -12.65 -15.73
C TYR A 72 -19.13 -11.20 -16.03
N ARG A 73 -20.22 -10.70 -15.46
CA ARG A 73 -20.52 -9.27 -15.35
C ARG A 73 -19.91 -8.74 -14.07
N LEU A 74 -18.96 -7.82 -14.21
CA LEU A 74 -18.32 -7.11 -13.11
C LEU A 74 -18.94 -5.73 -13.00
N ARG A 75 -19.60 -5.46 -11.87
CA ARG A 75 -20.10 -4.14 -11.48
C ARG A 75 -19.32 -3.64 -10.28
N ILE A 76 -18.78 -2.43 -10.39
CA ILE A 76 -18.24 -1.68 -9.25
C ILE A 76 -18.99 -0.37 -9.12
N GLU A 77 -19.25 0.04 -7.89
CA GLU A 77 -19.92 1.27 -7.53
C GLU A 77 -19.17 1.91 -6.36
N ASP A 78 -18.86 3.19 -6.49
CA ASP A 78 -18.23 4.01 -5.46
C ASP A 78 -19.03 5.27 -5.18
N ASN A 79 -18.88 5.80 -3.97
CA ASN A 79 -19.40 7.11 -3.55
C ASN A 79 -18.34 8.22 -3.68
N GLY A 80 -17.43 8.13 -4.66
CA GLY A 80 -16.34 9.07 -4.83
C GLY A 80 -16.79 10.44 -5.36
N SER A 81 -15.81 11.21 -5.84
CA SER A 81 -16.03 12.52 -6.46
C SER A 81 -16.77 12.47 -7.81
N GLY A 82 -16.89 11.29 -8.42
CA GLY A 82 -17.42 11.11 -9.76
C GLY A 82 -16.50 11.64 -10.86
N VAL A 83 -16.92 11.42 -12.11
CA VAL A 83 -16.23 11.89 -13.32
C VAL A 83 -17.16 12.86 -14.05
N PRO A 84 -16.70 14.08 -14.38
CA PRO A 84 -17.52 15.02 -15.15
C PRO A 84 -17.96 14.42 -16.48
N GLY A 85 -19.23 14.59 -16.87
CA GLY A 85 -19.85 13.92 -18.02
C GLY A 85 -19.02 13.99 -19.31
N LYS A 86 -18.47 15.16 -19.63
CA LYS A 86 -17.62 15.40 -20.80
C LYS A 86 -16.32 14.58 -20.84
N HIS A 87 -15.85 14.11 -19.69
CA HIS A 87 -14.60 13.33 -19.57
C HIS A 87 -14.84 11.82 -19.50
N ILE A 88 -16.08 11.37 -19.25
CA ILE A 88 -16.41 9.93 -19.12
C ILE A 88 -15.94 9.13 -20.33
N PRO A 89 -16.27 9.50 -21.60
CA PRO A 89 -15.85 8.71 -22.75
C PRO A 89 -14.33 8.54 -22.83
N ARG A 90 -13.57 9.61 -22.59
CA ARG A 90 -12.10 9.56 -22.67
C ARG A 90 -11.48 8.83 -21.48
N ALA A 91 -12.05 8.97 -20.27
CA ALA A 91 -11.55 8.30 -19.08
C ALA A 91 -11.67 6.78 -19.14
N PHE A 92 -12.74 6.26 -19.76
CA PHE A 92 -13.03 4.82 -19.81
C PHE A 92 -12.80 4.18 -21.18
N GLY A 93 -12.67 4.97 -22.25
CA GLY A 93 -12.49 4.47 -23.61
C GLY A 93 -11.26 4.97 -24.36
N GLN A 94 -10.31 5.62 -23.69
CA GLN A 94 -9.01 6.00 -24.25
C GLN A 94 -7.87 5.49 -23.36
N ILE A 95 -6.96 4.71 -23.94
CA ILE A 95 -5.80 4.16 -23.23
C ILE A 95 -4.71 5.23 -23.14
N LEU A 96 -4.04 5.31 -21.98
CA LEU A 96 -3.09 6.38 -21.63
C LEU A 96 -3.76 7.77 -21.62
N TYR A 97 -5.00 7.84 -21.16
CA TYR A 97 -5.66 9.09 -20.84
C TYR A 97 -6.00 9.10 -19.34
N GLY A 98 -5.56 10.14 -18.63
CA GLY A 98 -5.83 10.24 -17.20
C GLY A 98 -5.22 11.48 -16.56
N SER A 99 -5.63 11.73 -15.31
CA SER A 99 -5.14 12.84 -14.49
C SER A 99 -3.84 12.50 -13.72
N LYS A 100 -3.39 11.24 -13.77
CA LYS A 100 -2.32 10.68 -12.92
C LYS A 100 -0.87 10.94 -13.42
N TYR A 101 -0.65 11.92 -14.30
CA TYR A 101 0.71 12.25 -14.82
C TYR A 101 1.52 13.21 -13.95
N ARG A 102 0.92 13.69 -12.86
CA ARG A 102 1.59 14.57 -11.89
C ARG A 102 2.45 13.73 -10.94
N LEU A 103 3.58 14.27 -10.48
CA LEU A 103 4.42 13.60 -9.49
C LEU A 103 3.76 13.67 -8.12
N MET A 104 2.88 12.72 -7.84
CA MET A 104 2.10 12.61 -6.61
C MET A 104 2.03 11.13 -6.20
N GLN A 105 1.91 10.86 -4.91
CA GLN A 105 1.61 9.50 -4.46
C GLN A 105 0.21 9.09 -4.96
N SER A 106 0.13 7.95 -5.61
CA SER A 106 -1.13 7.32 -6.04
C SER A 106 -1.00 5.80 -6.00
N ARG A 107 -2.15 5.10 -5.98
CA ARG A 107 -2.21 3.64 -6.15
C ARG A 107 -1.86 3.27 -7.60
N GLY A 108 -2.59 3.85 -8.56
CA GLY A 108 -2.35 3.70 -10.00
C GLY A 108 -1.21 4.58 -10.54
N MET A 109 -0.39 4.08 -11.49
CA MET A 109 0.79 4.82 -12.01
C MET A 109 0.59 5.42 -13.41
N PHE A 110 -0.31 4.86 -14.23
CA PHE A 110 -0.36 5.18 -15.66
C PHE A 110 -1.76 5.49 -16.22
N GLY A 111 -2.81 5.48 -15.38
CA GLY A 111 -4.20 5.57 -15.87
C GLY A 111 -4.58 4.42 -16.83
N LEU A 112 -3.81 3.32 -16.82
CA LEU A 112 -3.96 2.20 -17.75
C LEU A 112 -4.99 1.17 -17.25
N GLY A 113 -4.96 0.80 -15.97
CA GLY A 113 -5.56 -0.45 -15.51
C GLY A 113 -7.07 -0.57 -15.69
N GLY A 114 -7.84 0.48 -15.40
CA GLY A 114 -9.29 0.49 -15.61
C GLY A 114 -9.68 0.35 -17.08
N ALA A 115 -9.07 1.18 -17.96
CA ALA A 115 -9.28 1.11 -19.40
C ALA A 115 -8.80 -0.24 -19.98
N MET A 116 -7.74 -0.83 -19.42
CA MET A 116 -7.26 -2.16 -19.79
C MET A 116 -8.24 -3.27 -19.42
N ALA A 117 -8.88 -3.19 -18.26
CA ALA A 117 -9.91 -4.14 -17.86
C ALA A 117 -11.12 -4.08 -18.81
N ILE A 118 -11.54 -2.87 -19.19
CA ILE A 118 -12.61 -2.64 -20.16
C ILE A 118 -12.20 -3.17 -21.54
N LEU A 119 -10.99 -2.87 -22.01
CA LEU A 119 -10.48 -3.37 -23.29
C LEU A 119 -10.47 -4.90 -23.31
N TYR A 120 -9.98 -5.54 -22.24
CA TYR A 120 -10.00 -7.00 -22.12
C TYR A 120 -11.43 -7.56 -22.17
N GLY A 121 -12.37 -6.93 -21.45
CA GLY A 121 -13.79 -7.29 -21.51
C GLY A 121 -14.37 -7.20 -22.91
N GLN A 122 -14.08 -6.11 -23.63
CA GLN A 122 -14.53 -5.93 -25.01
C GLN A 122 -13.91 -6.93 -25.98
N ILE A 123 -12.62 -7.25 -25.86
CA ILE A 123 -11.97 -8.23 -26.74
C ILE A 123 -12.55 -9.63 -26.53
N THR A 124 -12.85 -9.99 -25.28
CA THR A 124 -13.28 -11.36 -24.92
C THR A 124 -14.78 -11.58 -25.10
N THR A 125 -15.60 -10.53 -24.93
CA THR A 125 -17.07 -10.64 -24.94
C THR A 125 -17.75 -9.86 -26.06
N HIS A 126 -17.05 -8.91 -26.68
CA HIS A 126 -17.59 -7.94 -27.64
C HIS A 126 -18.80 -7.14 -27.13
N LYS A 127 -18.97 -7.04 -25.80
CA LYS A 127 -20.04 -6.25 -25.16
C LYS A 127 -19.52 -4.86 -24.77
N PRO A 128 -20.36 -3.82 -24.79
CA PRO A 128 -19.97 -2.49 -24.35
C PRO A 128 -19.83 -2.41 -22.82
N VAL A 129 -19.07 -1.41 -22.36
CA VAL A 129 -19.05 -1.02 -20.94
C VAL A 129 -20.17 -0.01 -20.68
N PHE A 130 -20.89 -0.19 -19.58
CA PHE A 130 -21.80 0.78 -19.02
C PHE A 130 -21.09 1.60 -17.94
N VAL A 131 -21.18 2.93 -18.04
CA VAL A 131 -20.64 3.86 -17.04
C VAL A 131 -21.71 4.84 -16.64
N MET A 132 -21.97 4.96 -15.33
CA MET A 132 -22.83 5.99 -14.76
C MET A 132 -22.02 6.84 -13.79
N SER A 133 -22.08 8.16 -13.89
CA SER A 133 -21.34 9.02 -12.95
C SER A 133 -21.99 10.38 -12.76
N SER A 134 -21.84 10.91 -11.55
CA SER A 134 -22.21 12.28 -11.19
C SER A 134 -21.22 12.85 -10.18
N THR A 135 -20.98 14.16 -10.26
CA THR A 135 -20.13 14.90 -9.32
C THR A 135 -20.95 15.51 -8.18
N GLY A 136 -22.16 15.00 -7.91
CA GLY A 136 -23.12 15.58 -6.98
C GLY A 136 -23.87 16.81 -7.53
N GLY A 137 -23.73 17.06 -8.84
CA GLY A 137 -24.48 18.11 -9.54
C GLY A 137 -25.92 17.68 -9.86
N PRO A 138 -26.68 18.50 -10.59
CA PRO A 138 -28.08 18.22 -10.93
C PRO A 138 -28.27 17.09 -11.94
N GLU A 139 -27.19 16.58 -12.53
CA GLU A 139 -27.21 15.60 -13.61
C GLU A 139 -26.47 14.32 -13.22
N VAL A 140 -27.03 13.18 -13.62
CA VAL A 140 -26.34 11.89 -13.67
C VAL A 140 -26.16 11.51 -15.13
N HIS A 141 -24.93 11.29 -15.57
CA HIS A 141 -24.66 10.87 -16.94
C HIS A 141 -24.49 9.35 -17.01
N LYS A 142 -25.19 8.71 -17.96
CA LYS A 142 -25.10 7.28 -18.26
C LYS A 142 -24.58 7.11 -19.69
N TYR A 143 -23.56 6.29 -19.84
CA TYR A 143 -22.92 6.01 -21.13
C TYR A 143 -22.81 4.51 -21.37
N LYS A 144 -23.07 4.09 -22.60
CA LYS A 144 -22.56 2.81 -23.13
C LYS A 144 -21.43 3.09 -24.11
N LEU A 145 -20.25 2.54 -23.82
CA LEU A 145 -19.03 2.83 -24.56
C LEU A 145 -18.39 1.55 -25.11
N MET A 146 -17.70 1.69 -26.23
CA MET A 146 -16.69 0.76 -26.73
C MET A 146 -15.39 1.51 -27.01
N ILE A 147 -14.30 0.78 -27.20
CA ILE A 147 -12.97 1.28 -27.54
C ILE A 147 -12.69 0.95 -28.99
N ASP A 148 -12.40 1.96 -29.80
CA ASP A 148 -11.75 1.76 -31.09
C ASP A 148 -10.28 1.41 -30.84
N ILE A 149 -9.95 0.13 -31.01
CA ILE A 149 -8.60 -0.39 -30.77
C ILE A 149 -7.60 0.21 -31.76
N LYS A 150 -7.99 0.46 -33.02
CA LYS A 150 -7.07 1.00 -34.03
C LYS A 150 -6.82 2.49 -33.80
N ALA A 151 -7.86 3.26 -33.51
CA ALA A 151 -7.74 4.70 -33.31
C ALA A 151 -7.36 5.11 -31.87
N ASN A 152 -7.44 4.19 -30.90
CA ASN A 152 -7.36 4.47 -29.45
C ASN A 152 -8.31 5.61 -29.05
N LYS A 153 -9.58 5.48 -29.43
CA LYS A 153 -10.63 6.48 -29.15
C LYS A 153 -11.90 5.80 -28.64
N PRO A 154 -12.69 6.47 -27.80
CA PRO A 154 -13.98 5.96 -27.38
C PRO A 154 -14.99 6.01 -28.52
N ILE A 155 -15.80 4.97 -28.62
CA ILE A 155 -17.01 4.90 -29.44
C ILE A 155 -18.19 4.99 -28.47
N VAL A 156 -18.95 6.07 -28.54
CA VAL A 156 -20.16 6.26 -27.74
C VAL A 156 -21.32 5.59 -28.48
N LEU A 157 -21.93 4.58 -27.86
CA LEU A 157 -23.09 3.89 -28.42
C LEU A 157 -24.39 4.55 -27.94
N GLU A 158 -24.45 4.86 -26.65
CA GLU A 158 -25.60 5.50 -26.01
C GLU A 158 -25.10 6.51 -24.98
N HIS A 159 -25.82 7.62 -24.86
CA HIS A 159 -25.61 8.65 -23.84
C HIS A 159 -26.98 9.16 -23.36
N GLU A 160 -27.24 9.00 -22.07
CA GLU A 160 -28.44 9.46 -21.39
C GLU A 160 -28.05 10.38 -20.23
N VAL A 161 -28.89 11.38 -19.96
CA VAL A 161 -28.74 12.30 -18.84
C VAL A 161 -30.02 12.28 -18.04
N GLU A 162 -29.90 12.01 -16.74
CA GLU A 162 -31.02 11.99 -15.79
C GLU A 162 -30.86 13.10 -14.77
N GLU A 163 -31.99 13.57 -14.24
CA GLU A 163 -32.00 14.50 -13.11
C GLU A 163 -31.53 13.80 -11.83
N ASN A 164 -30.61 14.43 -11.12
CA ASN A 164 -30.04 13.94 -9.89
C ASN A 164 -30.81 14.48 -8.67
N GLY A 165 -32.07 14.06 -8.52
CA GLY A 165 -32.95 14.56 -7.46
C GLY A 165 -32.44 14.31 -6.03
N GLU A 166 -31.63 13.26 -5.84
CA GLU A 166 -31.07 12.87 -4.55
C GLU A 166 -29.65 13.41 -4.31
N GLY A 167 -29.06 14.12 -5.27
CA GLY A 167 -27.68 14.62 -5.16
C GLY A 167 -26.64 13.50 -5.08
N TRP A 168 -26.90 12.36 -5.71
CA TRP A 168 -25.97 11.23 -5.76
C TRP A 168 -24.63 11.66 -6.36
N HIS A 169 -23.54 11.16 -5.79
CA HIS A 169 -22.19 11.39 -6.30
C HIS A 169 -21.42 10.07 -6.30
N GLY A 170 -20.64 9.84 -7.35
CA GLY A 170 -19.91 8.59 -7.50
C GLY A 170 -19.79 8.12 -8.93
N THR A 171 -19.33 6.88 -9.07
CA THR A 171 -19.16 6.22 -10.37
C THR A 171 -19.61 4.77 -10.27
N VAL A 172 -20.37 4.32 -11.26
CA VAL A 172 -20.67 2.91 -11.51
C VAL A 172 -20.02 2.51 -12.83
N VAL A 173 -19.27 1.42 -12.81
CA VAL A 173 -18.68 0.81 -14.00
C VAL A 173 -19.14 -0.64 -14.06
N GLU A 174 -19.80 -1.02 -15.16
CA GLU A 174 -20.32 -2.36 -15.38
C GLU A 174 -19.93 -2.87 -16.77
N PHE A 175 -19.28 -4.03 -16.85
CA PHE A 175 -18.95 -4.67 -18.12
C PHE A 175 -18.79 -6.19 -17.96
N CYS A 176 -18.81 -6.88 -19.09
CA CYS A 176 -18.59 -8.32 -19.15
C CYS A 176 -17.14 -8.62 -19.49
N LEU A 177 -16.56 -9.63 -18.84
CA LEU A 177 -15.24 -10.15 -19.13
C LEU A 177 -15.19 -11.67 -18.97
N GLU A 178 -14.33 -12.32 -19.77
CA GLU A 178 -13.98 -13.72 -19.56
C GLU A 178 -13.12 -13.90 -18.31
N GLY A 179 -13.39 -14.92 -17.50
CA GLY A 179 -12.67 -15.16 -16.26
C GLY A 179 -12.76 -16.60 -15.75
N ASP A 180 -11.95 -16.91 -14.73
CA ASP A 180 -12.06 -18.15 -13.94
C ASP A 180 -12.13 -17.77 -12.46
N TYR A 181 -13.35 -17.61 -11.94
CA TYR A 181 -13.56 -17.22 -10.55
C TYR A 181 -13.16 -18.33 -9.57
N SER A 182 -13.29 -19.61 -9.94
CA SER A 182 -12.90 -20.71 -9.05
C SER A 182 -11.42 -20.64 -8.68
N LYS A 183 -10.55 -20.38 -9.68
CA LYS A 183 -9.12 -20.17 -9.44
C LYS A 183 -8.77 -18.78 -8.88
N ALA A 184 -9.49 -17.74 -9.28
CA ALA A 184 -9.23 -16.37 -8.82
C ALA A 184 -9.72 -16.08 -7.38
N SER A 185 -10.78 -16.75 -6.94
CA SER A 185 -11.51 -16.42 -5.71
C SER A 185 -10.63 -16.33 -4.45
N PRO A 186 -9.65 -17.22 -4.18
CA PRO A 186 -8.84 -17.11 -2.97
C PRO A 186 -8.01 -15.82 -2.98
N LYS A 187 -7.49 -15.43 -4.15
CA LYS A 187 -6.68 -14.21 -4.31
C LYS A 187 -7.52 -12.95 -4.29
N VAL A 188 -8.73 -12.97 -4.87
CA VAL A 188 -9.68 -11.85 -4.80
C VAL A 188 -10.09 -11.58 -3.35
N ILE A 189 -10.47 -12.62 -2.60
CA ILE A 189 -10.87 -12.46 -1.20
C ILE A 189 -9.69 -12.01 -0.34
N GLU A 190 -8.50 -12.58 -0.56
CA GLU A 190 -7.26 -12.15 0.10
C GLU A 190 -6.95 -10.67 -0.19
N TYR A 191 -7.10 -10.23 -1.43
CA TYR A 191 -6.92 -8.83 -1.83
C TYR A 191 -7.88 -7.89 -1.12
N LEU A 192 -9.19 -8.19 -1.14
CA LEU A 192 -10.18 -7.32 -0.50
C LEU A 192 -9.97 -7.25 1.02
N ARG A 193 -9.61 -8.37 1.65
CA ARG A 193 -9.27 -8.41 3.09
C ARG A 193 -8.04 -7.57 3.40
N GLN A 194 -6.96 -7.72 2.63
CA GLN A 194 -5.75 -6.91 2.83
C GLN A 194 -5.99 -5.43 2.50
N THR A 195 -6.85 -5.13 1.53
CA THR A 195 -7.29 -3.76 1.21
C THR A 195 -8.05 -3.16 2.39
N ALA A 196 -8.96 -3.92 3.02
CA ALA A 196 -9.67 -3.48 4.21
C ALA A 196 -8.76 -3.26 5.43
N LEU A 197 -7.60 -3.94 5.49
CA LEU A 197 -6.57 -3.75 6.52
C LEU A 197 -5.87 -2.40 6.38
N VAL A 198 -5.44 -2.01 5.18
CA VAL A 198 -4.74 -0.72 4.96
C VAL A 198 -5.66 0.46 4.71
N ASN A 199 -6.97 0.22 4.58
CA ASN A 199 -8.00 1.26 4.48
C ASN A 199 -9.05 1.01 5.58
N PRO A 200 -8.70 1.20 6.88
CA PRO A 200 -9.61 0.92 7.99
C PRO A 200 -10.86 1.80 7.97
N TYR A 201 -10.85 2.91 7.24
CA TYR A 201 -11.94 3.86 7.06
C TYR A 201 -12.90 3.50 5.91
N ALA A 202 -12.60 2.48 5.10
CA ALA A 202 -13.41 2.08 3.97
C ALA A 202 -14.43 0.99 4.34
N ASN A 203 -15.64 1.11 3.77
CA ASN A 203 -16.58 0.00 3.64
C ASN A 203 -16.36 -0.66 2.28
N ILE A 204 -16.18 -1.99 2.27
CA ILE A 204 -16.07 -2.77 1.03
C ILE A 204 -17.07 -3.91 1.11
N THR A 205 -18.01 -3.94 0.18
CA THR A 205 -19.01 -4.99 0.04
C THR A 205 -18.78 -5.73 -1.26
N PHE A 206 -18.60 -7.05 -1.18
CA PHE A 206 -18.40 -7.91 -2.35
C PHE A 206 -19.43 -9.03 -2.38
N VAL A 207 -20.21 -9.09 -3.47
CA VAL A 207 -21.10 -10.20 -3.79
C VAL A 207 -20.45 -11.03 -4.88
N ASP A 208 -20.16 -12.29 -4.56
CA ASP A 208 -19.54 -13.19 -5.50
C ASP A 208 -20.55 -13.90 -6.43
N PRO A 209 -20.09 -14.58 -7.51
CA PRO A 209 -20.98 -15.26 -8.46
C PRO A 209 -21.81 -16.38 -7.84
N ARG A 210 -21.44 -16.85 -6.64
CA ARG A 210 -22.16 -17.90 -5.89
C ARG A 210 -23.17 -17.29 -4.90
N GLY A 211 -23.36 -15.97 -4.91
CA GLY A 211 -24.25 -15.25 -4.02
C GLY A 211 -23.70 -15.04 -2.60
N ARG A 212 -22.41 -15.32 -2.35
CA ARG A 212 -21.81 -15.08 -1.03
C ARG A 212 -21.51 -13.59 -0.86
N LEU A 213 -21.98 -13.05 0.26
CA LEU A 213 -21.74 -11.67 0.67
C LEU A 213 -20.51 -11.60 1.59
N TYR A 214 -19.50 -10.83 1.16
CA TYR A 214 -18.37 -10.44 1.99
C TYR A 214 -18.51 -8.96 2.33
N ARG A 215 -18.47 -8.62 3.62
CA ARG A 215 -18.60 -7.25 4.09
C ARG A 215 -17.42 -6.89 4.99
N PHE A 216 -16.64 -5.92 4.56
CA PHE A 216 -15.54 -5.34 5.34
C PHE A 216 -15.96 -3.95 5.79
N VAL A 217 -16.43 -3.83 7.04
CA VAL A 217 -16.97 -2.59 7.61
C VAL A 217 -15.84 -1.71 8.15
N ARG A 218 -15.89 -0.40 7.96
CA ARG A 218 -14.91 0.54 8.51
C ARG A 218 -14.80 0.45 10.05
N ALA A 219 -13.60 0.62 10.56
CA ALA A 219 -13.28 0.69 12.00
C ALA A 219 -13.08 2.13 12.49
N THR A 220 -12.86 3.08 11.58
CA THR A 220 -12.64 4.50 11.90
C THR A 220 -13.28 5.39 10.84
N THR A 221 -13.55 6.65 11.20
CA THR A 221 -14.00 7.72 10.29
C THR A 221 -12.88 8.71 9.98
N GLU A 222 -11.69 8.49 10.52
CA GLU A 222 -10.53 9.31 10.25
C GLU A 222 -9.82 8.84 8.98
N MET A 223 -9.48 9.80 8.12
CA MET A 223 -8.73 9.56 6.90
C MET A 223 -7.38 10.25 6.95
N PRO A 224 -6.36 9.66 6.31
CA PRO A 224 -5.07 10.30 6.16
C PRO A 224 -5.19 11.54 5.25
N PRO A 225 -4.34 12.57 5.45
CA PRO A 225 -4.39 13.79 4.65
C PRO A 225 -4.09 13.48 3.18
N PRO A 226 -4.78 14.10 2.21
CA PRO A 226 -4.57 13.78 0.79
C PRO A 226 -3.14 14.11 0.35
N PRO A 227 -2.55 13.30 -0.57
CA PRO A 227 -1.23 13.58 -1.10
C PRO A 227 -1.22 14.89 -1.90
N ARG A 228 -0.06 15.54 -1.98
CA ARG A 228 0.12 16.80 -2.71
C ARG A 228 1.06 16.59 -3.89
N GLU A 229 0.86 17.39 -4.93
CA GLU A 229 1.77 17.41 -6.07
C GLU A 229 3.17 17.90 -5.65
N ALA A 230 4.19 17.12 -5.98
CA ALA A 230 5.58 17.43 -5.67
C ALA A 230 6.34 17.90 -6.90
N LYS A 231 7.30 18.82 -6.69
CA LYS A 231 8.31 19.12 -7.71
C LYS A 231 9.34 17.98 -7.76
N PRO A 232 9.93 17.70 -8.94
CA PRO A 232 11.00 16.73 -9.04
C PRO A 232 12.23 17.16 -8.22
N HIS A 233 12.92 16.20 -7.63
CA HIS A 233 14.19 16.43 -6.95
C HIS A 233 15.37 16.26 -7.94
N PRO A 234 16.43 17.08 -7.89
CA PRO A 234 17.54 17.02 -8.85
C PRO A 234 18.19 15.64 -8.99
N ARG A 235 18.35 14.89 -7.89
CA ARG A 235 18.93 13.53 -7.94
C ARG A 235 18.07 12.49 -8.66
N GLY A 236 16.77 12.76 -8.86
CA GLY A 236 15.80 11.82 -9.42
C GLY A 236 15.40 12.10 -10.86
N VAL A 237 15.98 13.12 -11.50
CA VAL A 237 15.61 13.47 -12.88
C VAL A 237 16.43 12.72 -13.92
N ASP A 238 15.84 12.59 -15.10
CA ASP A 238 16.48 12.10 -16.31
C ASP A 238 16.59 13.21 -17.36
N VAL A 239 17.32 12.92 -18.45
CA VAL A 239 17.61 13.87 -19.53
C VAL A 239 16.33 14.29 -20.26
N GLU A 240 15.39 13.37 -20.45
CA GLU A 240 14.12 13.64 -21.14
C GLU A 240 13.25 14.59 -20.32
N LEU A 241 13.12 14.33 -19.01
CA LEU A 241 12.38 15.16 -18.08
C LEU A 241 12.94 16.58 -18.05
N VAL A 242 14.26 16.72 -17.89
CA VAL A 242 14.91 18.04 -17.90
C VAL A 242 14.72 18.75 -19.23
N ARG A 243 14.83 18.04 -20.37
CA ARG A 243 14.58 18.62 -21.70
C ARG A 243 13.15 19.15 -21.82
N ARG A 244 12.15 18.40 -21.37
CA ARG A 244 10.74 18.84 -21.35
C ARG A 244 10.53 20.05 -20.44
N MET A 245 11.15 20.04 -19.26
CA MET A 245 11.07 21.16 -18.33
C MET A 245 11.71 22.42 -18.90
N ILE A 246 12.85 22.31 -19.59
CA ILE A 246 13.50 23.43 -20.29
C ILE A 246 12.60 23.95 -21.42
N ALA A 247 12.01 23.08 -22.22
CA ALA A 247 11.12 23.49 -23.32
C ALA A 247 9.89 24.26 -22.81
N GLY A 248 9.34 23.86 -21.65
CA GLY A 248 8.16 24.48 -21.04
C GLY A 248 8.45 25.59 -20.01
N THR A 249 9.72 25.97 -19.79
CA THR A 249 10.06 26.96 -18.76
C THR A 249 9.80 28.40 -19.23
N ASP A 250 9.35 29.24 -18.28
CA ASP A 250 9.24 30.70 -18.38
C ASP A 250 10.47 31.42 -17.79
N ARG A 251 11.46 30.68 -17.28
CA ARG A 251 12.68 31.24 -16.68
C ARG A 251 13.76 31.47 -17.74
N GLU A 252 14.34 32.66 -17.70
CA GLU A 252 15.41 33.11 -18.61
C GLU A 252 16.82 32.78 -18.10
N THR A 253 16.95 32.29 -16.87
CA THR A 253 18.25 31.95 -16.26
C THR A 253 18.26 30.55 -15.69
N LEU A 254 19.41 29.87 -15.75
CA LEU A 254 19.59 28.53 -15.18
C LEU A 254 19.37 28.53 -13.66
N MET A 255 19.81 29.57 -12.96
CA MET A 255 19.54 29.72 -11.53
C MET A 255 18.04 29.81 -11.23
N GLY A 256 17.29 30.60 -12.03
CA GLY A 256 15.85 30.73 -11.92
C GLY A 256 15.11 29.44 -12.24
N PHE A 257 15.57 28.71 -13.27
CA PHE A 257 15.06 27.40 -13.65
C PHE A 257 15.20 26.38 -12.51
N LEU A 258 16.40 26.25 -11.94
CA LEU A 258 16.68 25.31 -10.85
C LEU A 258 15.84 25.62 -9.59
N THR A 259 15.73 26.90 -9.23
CA THR A 259 14.99 27.32 -8.03
C THR A 259 13.47 27.18 -8.21
N LYS A 260 12.94 27.43 -9.41
CA LYS A 260 11.49 27.33 -9.67
C LYS A 260 11.02 25.89 -9.74
N HIS A 261 11.74 25.05 -10.49
CA HIS A 261 11.18 23.76 -10.92
C HIS A 261 11.61 22.57 -10.08
N PHE A 262 12.65 22.69 -9.26
CA PHE A 262 13.15 21.59 -8.43
C PHE A 262 12.83 21.78 -6.96
N GLN A 263 12.58 20.67 -6.28
CA GLN A 263 12.32 20.66 -4.84
C GLN A 263 13.61 20.89 -4.05
N ARG A 264 13.53 21.64 -2.93
CA ARG A 264 14.65 21.86 -1.99
C ARG A 264 15.91 22.50 -2.61
N VAL A 265 15.75 23.23 -3.72
CA VAL A 265 16.81 24.02 -4.34
C VAL A 265 16.54 25.51 -4.13
N GLY A 266 17.30 26.12 -3.21
CA GLY A 266 17.30 27.57 -3.03
C GLY A 266 18.42 28.26 -3.82
N PRO A 267 18.44 29.60 -3.89
CA PRO A 267 19.43 30.36 -4.67
C PRO A 267 20.89 30.01 -4.30
N LYS A 268 21.18 29.87 -3.00
CA LYS A 268 22.53 29.49 -2.52
C LYS A 268 22.95 28.09 -3.00
N THR A 269 22.03 27.12 -2.98
CA THR A 269 22.29 25.75 -3.42
C THR A 269 22.41 25.68 -4.94
N ALA A 270 21.54 26.40 -5.67
CA ALA A 270 21.59 26.50 -7.12
C ALA A 270 22.93 27.08 -7.58
N LYS A 271 23.40 28.18 -6.97
CA LYS A 271 24.69 28.78 -7.29
C LYS A 271 25.85 27.81 -7.08
N LYS A 272 25.93 27.17 -5.91
CA LYS A 272 26.96 26.14 -5.61
C LYS A 272 26.94 24.98 -6.60
N PHE A 273 25.74 24.54 -6.99
CA PHE A 273 25.58 23.47 -7.97
C PHE A 273 26.06 23.88 -9.36
N LEU A 274 25.71 25.08 -9.83
CA LEU A 274 26.11 25.58 -11.15
C LEU A 274 27.62 25.82 -11.22
N GLU A 275 28.22 26.33 -10.15
CA GLU A 275 29.67 26.42 -9.99
C GLU A 275 30.33 25.04 -10.09
N PHE A 276 29.80 24.03 -9.38
CA PHE A 276 30.28 22.64 -9.45
C PHE A 276 30.14 22.04 -10.87
N ALA A 277 29.02 22.30 -11.54
CA ALA A 277 28.74 21.75 -12.87
C ALA A 277 29.44 22.52 -14.01
N GLY A 278 30.03 23.68 -13.72
CA GLY A 278 30.69 24.55 -14.68
C GLY A 278 29.71 25.23 -15.64
N PHE A 279 28.57 25.70 -15.12
CA PHE A 279 27.56 26.44 -15.87
C PHE A 279 27.42 27.87 -15.31
N ASP A 280 27.22 28.84 -16.21
CA ASP A 280 26.93 30.22 -15.83
C ASP A 280 25.48 30.33 -15.28
N PRO A 281 25.28 30.87 -14.05
CA PRO A 281 23.97 31.10 -13.46
C PRO A 281 22.98 31.88 -14.31
N GLU A 282 23.47 32.84 -15.10
CA GLU A 282 22.63 33.75 -15.90
C GLU A 282 22.37 33.22 -17.31
N ARG A 283 22.96 32.08 -17.68
CA ARG A 283 22.74 31.49 -19.00
C ARG A 283 21.27 31.05 -19.16
N ASP A 284 20.74 31.27 -20.35
CA ASP A 284 19.39 30.84 -20.70
C ASP A 284 19.29 29.29 -20.76
N PRO A 285 18.40 28.66 -19.98
CA PRO A 285 18.18 27.21 -20.04
C PRO A 285 17.82 26.72 -21.44
N LYS A 286 17.11 27.51 -22.26
CA LYS A 286 16.69 27.13 -23.63
C LYS A 286 17.84 27.11 -24.62
N SER A 287 18.96 27.78 -24.29
CA SER A 287 20.19 27.79 -25.10
C SER A 287 21.07 26.54 -24.92
N LEU A 288 20.72 25.63 -24.02
CA LEU A 288 21.52 24.44 -23.73
C LEU A 288 21.45 23.42 -24.87
N ARG A 289 22.62 22.97 -25.32
CA ARG A 289 22.73 21.88 -26.30
C ARG A 289 22.45 20.52 -25.66
N PRO A 290 22.08 19.48 -26.44
CA PRO A 290 21.77 18.15 -25.90
C PRO A 290 22.90 17.53 -25.05
N ASP A 291 24.17 17.71 -25.45
CA ASP A 291 25.35 17.27 -24.71
C ASP A 291 25.48 17.96 -23.34
N GLU A 292 25.15 19.25 -23.30
CA GLU A 292 25.19 20.05 -22.07
C GLU A 292 24.06 19.66 -21.10
N ILE A 293 22.87 19.33 -21.61
CA ILE A 293 21.77 18.81 -20.78
C ILE A 293 22.17 17.47 -20.14
N VAL A 294 22.84 16.59 -20.88
CA VAL A 294 23.37 15.33 -20.33
C VAL A 294 24.39 15.62 -19.23
N LYS A 295 25.31 16.58 -19.44
CA LYS A 295 26.29 17.01 -18.44
C LYS A 295 25.59 17.55 -17.18
N LEU A 296 24.59 18.41 -17.35
CA LEU A 296 23.81 18.98 -16.25
C LEU A 296 23.15 17.89 -15.40
N VAL A 297 22.48 16.92 -16.03
CA VAL A 297 21.80 15.82 -15.34
C VAL A 297 22.76 14.88 -14.63
N ARG A 298 23.94 14.60 -15.20
CA ARG A 298 24.98 13.83 -14.51
C ARG A 298 25.47 14.56 -13.27
N ALA A 299 25.77 15.86 -13.40
CA ALA A 299 26.17 16.68 -12.27
C ALA A 299 25.09 16.72 -11.18
N MET A 300 23.79 16.75 -11.54
CA MET A 300 22.70 16.72 -10.56
C MET A 300 22.69 15.46 -9.68
N LYS A 301 23.13 14.32 -10.23
CA LYS A 301 23.19 13.04 -9.51
C LYS A 301 24.41 12.94 -8.61
N GLU A 302 25.55 13.51 -9.04
CA GLU A 302 26.82 13.46 -8.33
C GLU A 302 26.93 14.53 -7.23
N PHE A 303 26.17 15.64 -7.34
CA PHE A 303 26.25 16.73 -6.38
C PHE A 303 25.69 16.35 -4.99
N ASN A 304 26.57 16.36 -4.00
CA ASN A 304 26.24 16.01 -2.62
C ASN A 304 25.59 17.14 -1.82
N GLY A 305 25.56 18.37 -2.34
CA GLY A 305 25.02 19.54 -1.63
C GLY A 305 23.50 19.70 -1.69
N PHE A 306 22.77 18.80 -2.36
CA PHE A 306 21.30 18.80 -2.31
C PHE A 306 20.77 18.22 -1.00
N ILE A 307 19.79 18.91 -0.43
CA ILE A 307 19.05 18.46 0.75
C ILE A 307 18.10 17.34 0.32
N SER A 308 17.85 16.36 1.19
CA SER A 308 16.90 15.28 0.91
C SER A 308 15.52 15.81 0.49
N PRO A 309 14.84 15.11 -0.44
CA PRO A 309 13.46 15.41 -0.85
C PRO A 309 12.52 15.61 0.33
N ASP A 310 11.56 16.51 0.15
CA ASP A 310 10.53 16.75 1.16
C ASP A 310 9.41 15.72 1.05
N ALA A 311 9.03 15.15 2.19
CA ALA A 311 8.02 14.09 2.27
C ALA A 311 6.61 14.58 2.61
N SER A 312 6.38 15.89 2.75
CA SER A 312 5.04 16.45 2.99
C SER A 312 4.08 16.27 1.80
N CYS A 313 4.61 15.90 0.64
CA CYS A 313 3.81 15.49 -0.51
C CYS A 313 3.22 14.09 -0.36
N LEU A 314 3.75 13.28 0.57
CA LEU A 314 3.27 11.95 0.84
C LEU A 314 2.09 11.96 1.81
N SER A 315 1.29 10.93 1.68
CA SER A 315 0.12 10.58 2.48
C SER A 315 0.37 9.19 3.07
N PRO A 316 1.17 9.08 4.15
CA PRO A 316 1.33 7.81 4.88
C PRO A 316 -0.01 7.36 5.48
N LEU A 317 -0.09 6.13 5.98
CA LEU A 317 -1.29 5.68 6.69
C LEU A 317 -1.32 6.26 8.12
N GLY A 318 -0.17 6.35 8.77
CA GLY A 318 -0.03 6.74 10.16
C GLY A 318 -0.08 5.53 11.10
N PRO A 319 0.51 5.64 12.30
CA PRO A 319 0.55 4.55 13.27
C PRO A 319 -0.84 4.13 13.76
N GLU A 320 -1.73 5.11 13.98
CA GLU A 320 -3.07 4.89 14.52
C GLU A 320 -3.98 4.15 13.53
N LEU A 321 -4.03 4.62 12.28
CA LEU A 321 -4.82 3.96 11.23
C LEU A 321 -4.27 2.56 10.91
N LEU A 322 -2.94 2.39 10.85
CA LEU A 322 -2.35 1.07 10.63
C LEU A 322 -2.67 0.12 11.79
N GLU A 323 -2.62 0.59 13.04
CA GLU A 323 -3.02 -0.21 14.20
C GLU A 323 -4.51 -0.58 14.15
N ALA A 324 -5.39 0.37 13.83
CA ALA A 324 -6.83 0.15 13.70
C ALA A 324 -7.14 -0.93 12.65
N GLY A 325 -6.47 -0.86 11.50
CA GLY A 325 -6.58 -1.84 10.42
C GLY A 325 -6.13 -3.25 10.84
N VAL A 326 -4.97 -3.35 11.50
CA VAL A 326 -4.44 -4.62 12.01
C VAL A 326 -5.36 -5.22 13.08
N ARG A 327 -5.88 -4.41 14.00
CA ARG A 327 -6.81 -4.87 15.05
C ARG A 327 -8.14 -5.34 14.47
N LYS A 328 -8.67 -4.60 13.50
CA LYS A 328 -9.91 -4.94 12.77
C LYS A 328 -9.82 -6.31 12.10
N GLU A 329 -8.78 -6.52 11.28
CA GLU A 329 -8.71 -7.68 10.37
C GLU A 329 -8.03 -8.91 10.97
N LEU A 330 -7.07 -8.74 11.89
CA LEU A 330 -6.30 -9.85 12.47
C LEU A 330 -6.69 -10.18 13.92
N LYS A 331 -7.41 -9.28 14.61
CA LYS A 331 -7.82 -9.42 16.03
C LYS A 331 -6.71 -10.03 16.92
N PRO A 332 -5.52 -9.40 16.98
CA PRO A 332 -4.39 -9.93 17.74
C PRO A 332 -4.55 -9.66 19.25
N GLU A 333 -3.79 -10.41 20.05
CA GLU A 333 -3.62 -10.10 21.48
C GLU A 333 -2.71 -8.89 21.70
N PHE A 334 -1.69 -8.76 20.85
CA PHE A 334 -0.70 -7.69 20.91
C PHE A 334 -0.46 -7.11 19.52
N VAL A 335 -0.31 -5.79 19.46
CA VAL A 335 0.09 -5.07 18.26
C VAL A 335 1.05 -3.95 18.64
N ALA A 336 2.08 -3.77 17.81
CA ALA A 336 2.95 -2.60 17.90
C ALA A 336 3.20 -2.06 16.50
N VAL A 337 3.12 -0.73 16.37
CA VAL A 337 3.31 -0.03 15.10
C VAL A 337 4.48 0.95 15.21
N CYS A 338 5.23 1.09 14.11
CA CYS A 338 6.31 2.04 13.96
C CYS A 338 6.22 2.70 12.59
N GLN A 339 6.14 4.03 12.58
CA GLN A 339 6.37 4.84 11.40
C GLN A 339 7.79 5.42 11.47
N ARG A 340 8.57 5.20 10.41
CA ARG A 340 9.93 5.74 10.30
C ARG A 340 9.90 7.21 9.87
N LYS A 341 11.00 7.91 10.16
CA LYS A 341 11.23 9.23 9.57
C LYS A 341 11.32 9.10 8.05
N PRO A 342 10.90 10.11 7.28
CA PRO A 342 11.02 10.06 5.84
C PRO A 342 12.47 9.92 5.39
N ALA A 343 12.69 9.06 4.41
CA ALA A 343 13.97 8.84 3.76
C ALA A 343 13.81 9.12 2.25
N ALA A 344 14.90 9.01 1.49
CA ALA A 344 14.86 9.22 0.05
C ALA A 344 15.71 8.19 -0.68
N TYR A 345 15.24 7.78 -1.85
CA TYR A 345 16.00 6.92 -2.75
C TYR A 345 15.87 7.48 -4.17
N GLY A 346 16.98 7.61 -4.90
CA GLY A 346 16.96 8.10 -6.29
C GLY A 346 16.15 9.40 -6.50
N GLY A 347 16.17 10.33 -5.54
CA GLY A 347 15.41 11.59 -5.59
C GLY A 347 13.91 11.49 -5.26
N HIS A 348 13.40 10.33 -4.86
CA HIS A 348 12.02 10.16 -4.43
C HIS A 348 11.94 10.03 -2.90
N PRO A 349 11.13 10.86 -2.20
CA PRO A 349 10.88 10.67 -0.78
C PRO A 349 10.06 9.40 -0.58
N PHE A 350 10.36 8.66 0.49
CA PHE A 350 9.57 7.52 0.93
C PHE A 350 9.48 7.44 2.46
N ILE A 351 8.39 6.86 2.95
CA ILE A 351 8.15 6.56 4.36
C ILE A 351 7.88 5.07 4.49
N VAL A 352 8.45 4.45 5.53
CA VAL A 352 8.22 3.03 5.86
C VAL A 352 7.42 2.97 7.16
N GLU A 353 6.36 2.17 7.12
CA GLU A 353 5.49 1.90 8.26
C GLU A 353 5.44 0.38 8.47
N VAL A 354 5.68 -0.06 9.70
CA VAL A 354 5.67 -1.48 10.03
C VAL A 354 4.79 -1.71 11.25
N ALA A 355 3.97 -2.74 11.19
CA ALA A 355 3.24 -3.26 12.34
C ALA A 355 3.61 -4.73 12.58
N ILE A 356 3.65 -5.14 13.85
CA ILE A 356 3.74 -6.54 14.24
C ILE A 356 2.50 -6.89 15.05
N ALA A 357 1.91 -8.04 14.75
CA ALA A 357 0.72 -8.56 15.41
C ALA A 357 1.00 -9.97 15.94
N TYR A 358 0.57 -10.26 17.16
CA TYR A 358 0.79 -11.55 17.81
C TYR A 358 -0.47 -12.07 18.53
N GLY A 359 -0.71 -13.38 18.42
CA GLY A 359 -1.76 -14.08 19.16
C GLY A 359 -3.18 -13.86 18.62
N GLY A 360 -4.20 -14.24 19.38
CA GLY A 360 -5.60 -14.01 19.01
C GLY A 360 -5.99 -14.76 17.73
N GLN A 361 -6.57 -14.05 16.75
CA GLN A 361 -6.95 -14.62 15.45
C GLN A 361 -5.90 -14.42 14.36
N VAL A 362 -4.66 -14.06 14.73
CA VAL A 362 -3.54 -13.99 13.79
C VAL A 362 -3.31 -15.38 13.18
N PRO A 363 -3.31 -15.52 11.85
CA PRO A 363 -3.14 -16.81 11.21
C PRO A 363 -1.82 -17.47 11.63
N PRO A 364 -1.82 -18.79 11.93
CA PRO A 364 -0.58 -19.48 12.21
C PRO A 364 0.34 -19.43 10.98
N PRO A 365 1.65 -19.33 11.18
CA PRO A 365 2.63 -19.27 10.12
C PRO A 365 2.54 -20.49 9.20
N ARG A 366 2.50 -20.27 7.88
CA ARG A 366 2.50 -21.35 6.88
C ARG A 366 3.94 -21.78 6.59
N GLY A 367 4.22 -23.09 6.69
CA GLY A 367 5.53 -23.64 6.35
C GLY A 367 6.67 -23.17 7.26
N GLY A 368 6.39 -22.89 8.54
CA GLY A 368 7.39 -22.44 9.51
C GLY A 368 7.96 -21.05 9.22
N LYS A 369 7.24 -20.22 8.46
CA LYS A 369 7.61 -18.87 8.08
C LYS A 369 6.62 -17.88 8.67
N ILE A 370 7.15 -16.81 9.27
CA ILE A 370 6.33 -15.70 9.78
C ILE A 370 5.46 -15.14 8.65
N THR A 371 4.19 -14.90 8.97
CA THR A 371 3.20 -14.36 8.04
C THR A 371 3.56 -12.92 7.71
N LEU A 372 3.67 -12.58 6.43
CA LEU A 372 4.06 -11.27 5.95
C LEU A 372 2.95 -10.65 5.09
N TYR A 373 2.52 -9.44 5.46
CA TYR A 373 1.64 -8.61 4.65
C TYR A 373 2.44 -7.43 4.10
N ARG A 374 2.42 -7.25 2.78
CA ARG A 374 3.22 -6.24 2.08
C ARG A 374 2.30 -5.24 1.40
N PHE A 375 2.61 -3.97 1.58
CA PHE A 375 1.84 -2.88 1.03
C PHE A 375 2.75 -1.83 0.41
N ALA A 376 2.32 -1.29 -0.73
CA ALA A 376 2.98 -0.17 -1.37
C ALA A 376 1.95 0.86 -1.82
N ASN A 377 2.06 2.11 -1.37
CA ASN A 377 1.08 3.16 -1.60
C ASN A 377 -0.36 2.70 -1.32
N ARG A 378 -0.58 2.03 -0.18
CA ARG A 378 -1.88 1.43 0.23
C ARG A 378 -2.41 0.32 -0.69
N ILE A 379 -1.57 -0.27 -1.54
CA ILE A 379 -1.92 -1.43 -2.37
C ILE A 379 -1.33 -2.71 -1.76
N PRO A 380 -2.14 -3.76 -1.53
CA PRO A 380 -1.64 -5.08 -1.17
C PRO A 380 -0.82 -5.74 -2.28
N LEU A 381 0.34 -6.30 -1.91
CA LEU A 381 1.23 -7.04 -2.81
C LEU A 381 1.11 -8.55 -2.57
N LEU A 382 0.37 -9.26 -3.43
CA LEU A 382 -0.02 -10.66 -3.19
C LEU A 382 0.80 -11.72 -3.94
N TYR A 383 1.56 -11.31 -4.95
CA TYR A 383 2.38 -12.18 -5.79
C TYR A 383 3.87 -11.98 -5.50
N ASP A 384 4.69 -12.96 -5.87
CA ASP A 384 6.16 -12.92 -5.79
C ASP A 384 6.74 -12.50 -4.42
N GLU A 385 6.14 -12.98 -3.33
CA GLU A 385 6.63 -12.69 -1.96
C GLU A 385 8.11 -13.07 -1.78
N ALA A 386 8.55 -14.19 -2.34
CA ALA A 386 9.94 -14.68 -2.22
C ALA A 386 10.99 -13.69 -2.77
N SER A 387 10.62 -12.87 -3.75
CA SER A 387 11.52 -11.91 -4.40
C SER A 387 11.54 -10.54 -3.71
N ASP A 388 10.59 -10.28 -2.81
CA ASP A 388 10.42 -8.99 -2.15
C ASP A 388 11.50 -8.72 -1.11
N VAL A 389 11.97 -7.47 -1.06
CA VAL A 389 12.95 -7.01 -0.06
C VAL A 389 12.49 -7.30 1.38
N SER A 390 11.19 -7.16 1.66
CA SER A 390 10.62 -7.37 3.00
C SER A 390 10.71 -8.83 3.41
N ARG A 391 10.47 -9.78 2.49
CA ARG A 391 10.59 -11.21 2.75
C ARG A 391 12.04 -11.59 3.04
N LYS A 392 12.98 -11.10 2.23
CA LYS A 392 14.41 -11.34 2.44
C LYS A 392 14.87 -10.86 3.82
N ILE A 393 14.45 -9.67 4.23
CA ILE A 393 14.80 -9.13 5.56
C ILE A 393 14.22 -10.00 6.69
N ILE A 394 12.97 -10.47 6.56
CA ILE A 394 12.34 -11.33 7.55
C ILE A 394 13.06 -12.69 7.66
N ASP A 395 13.46 -13.26 6.53
CA ASP A 395 14.18 -14.54 6.48
C ASP A 395 15.62 -14.43 7.02
N GLU A 396 16.28 -13.28 6.82
CA GLU A 396 17.64 -12.99 7.35
C GLU A 396 17.64 -12.69 8.86
N LEU A 397 16.50 -12.26 9.43
CA LEU A 397 16.43 -11.84 10.83
C LEU A 397 16.42 -13.04 11.79
N ASN A 398 17.26 -13.00 12.82
CA ASN A 398 17.23 -14.02 13.88
C ASN A 398 16.10 -13.75 14.90
N TRP A 399 14.91 -14.28 14.61
CA TRP A 399 13.70 -14.15 15.43
C TRP A 399 13.81 -14.72 16.84
N ARG A 400 14.67 -15.70 17.06
CA ARG A 400 14.91 -16.27 18.41
C ARG A 400 15.43 -15.22 19.40
N ARG A 401 16.18 -14.22 18.91
CA ARG A 401 16.64 -13.09 19.74
C ARG A 401 15.48 -12.25 20.30
N TYR A 402 14.35 -12.25 19.61
CA TYR A 402 13.13 -11.54 20.02
C TYR A 402 12.12 -12.46 20.71
N ARG A 403 12.55 -13.66 21.17
CA ARG A 403 11.69 -14.69 21.77
C ARG A 403 10.56 -15.20 20.86
N VAL A 404 10.71 -15.01 19.54
CA VAL A 404 9.75 -15.51 18.55
C VAL A 404 10.27 -16.82 17.97
N THR A 405 9.46 -17.86 18.07
CA THR A 405 9.69 -19.12 17.36
C THR A 405 8.82 -19.18 16.10
N PRO A 406 9.25 -19.91 15.04
CA PRO A 406 8.58 -19.85 13.73
C PRO A 406 7.19 -20.50 13.69
N ASP A 407 6.76 -21.16 14.77
CA ASP A 407 5.44 -21.75 14.99
C ASP A 407 4.45 -20.78 15.67
N MET A 408 4.94 -19.67 16.23
CA MET A 408 4.08 -18.69 16.90
C MET A 408 3.20 -17.92 15.91
N PRO A 409 1.95 -17.57 16.29
CA PRO A 409 1.05 -16.76 15.47
C PRO A 409 1.51 -15.31 15.44
N VAL A 410 2.53 -15.02 14.63
CA VAL A 410 3.11 -13.70 14.40
C VAL A 410 2.87 -13.29 12.95
N ALA A 411 2.34 -12.09 12.77
CA ALA A 411 2.22 -11.43 11.49
C ALA A 411 3.00 -10.11 11.47
N VAL A 412 3.74 -9.86 10.40
CA VAL A 412 4.44 -8.60 10.14
C VAL A 412 3.77 -7.92 8.96
N VAL A 413 3.38 -6.67 9.15
CA VAL A 413 2.83 -5.80 8.11
C VAL A 413 3.89 -4.77 7.75
N VAL A 414 4.26 -4.69 6.48
CA VAL A 414 5.21 -3.69 5.96
C VAL A 414 4.50 -2.84 4.91
N HIS A 415 4.49 -1.53 5.10
CA HIS A 415 3.95 -0.56 4.17
C HIS A 415 5.05 0.44 3.75
N ILE A 416 5.20 0.61 2.44
CA ILE A 416 6.03 1.68 1.86
C ILE A 416 5.13 2.70 1.16
N CYS A 417 5.37 3.98 1.43
CA CYS A 417 4.68 5.10 0.84
C CYS A 417 5.70 5.97 0.09
N SER A 418 5.50 6.24 -1.19
CA SER A 418 6.43 7.03 -2.02
C SER A 418 5.75 7.64 -3.26
N THR A 419 6.31 8.73 -3.78
CA THR A 419 5.92 9.28 -5.10
C THR A 419 6.19 8.29 -6.25
N ARG A 420 7.22 7.46 -6.07
CA ARG A 420 7.55 6.35 -6.98
C ARG A 420 7.96 5.18 -6.11
N VAL A 421 7.30 4.03 -6.23
CA VAL A 421 7.75 2.80 -5.54
C VAL A 421 8.70 2.05 -6.48
N PRO A 422 9.84 1.52 -5.99
CA PRO A 422 10.80 0.84 -6.83
C PRO A 422 10.34 -0.59 -7.14
N TYR A 423 9.29 -0.75 -7.94
CA TYR A 423 8.87 -2.06 -8.44
C TYR A 423 9.89 -2.61 -9.44
N LYS A 424 10.08 -3.94 -9.44
CA LYS A 424 10.90 -4.61 -10.46
C LYS A 424 10.10 -5.05 -11.69
N THR A 425 8.80 -5.32 -11.51
CA THR A 425 7.86 -5.72 -12.58
C THR A 425 6.81 -4.63 -12.84
N VAL A 426 6.28 -4.59 -14.07
CA VAL A 426 5.21 -3.65 -14.46
C VAL A 426 3.91 -3.92 -13.67
N GLY A 427 3.65 -5.19 -13.32
CA GLY A 427 2.49 -5.62 -12.53
C GLY A 427 2.50 -5.20 -11.06
N LYS A 428 3.55 -4.51 -10.60
CA LYS A 428 3.69 -4.01 -9.21
C LYS A 428 3.54 -5.12 -8.18
N GLU A 429 4.27 -6.22 -8.33
CA GLU A 429 4.08 -7.42 -7.48
C GLU A 429 4.99 -7.43 -6.26
N PHE A 430 6.18 -6.83 -6.36
CA PHE A 430 7.14 -6.77 -5.27
C PHE A 430 8.05 -5.55 -5.35
N ILE A 431 8.59 -5.20 -4.19
CA ILE A 431 9.50 -4.06 -4.01
C ILE A 431 10.94 -4.53 -4.25
N ALA A 432 11.66 -3.78 -5.09
CA ALA A 432 13.06 -4.07 -5.40
C ALA A 432 13.98 -3.82 -4.20
N ASP A 433 15.06 -4.58 -4.18
CA ASP A 433 16.06 -4.61 -3.12
C ASP A 433 17.05 -3.44 -3.25
N ARG A 434 16.60 -2.23 -2.87
CA ARG A 434 17.43 -1.02 -2.84
C ARG A 434 18.06 -0.84 -1.45
N PRO A 435 19.36 -0.51 -1.33
CA PRO A 435 20.03 -0.39 -0.04
C PRO A 435 19.33 0.55 0.95
N GLU A 436 18.88 1.71 0.48
CA GLU A 436 18.21 2.73 1.29
C GLU A 436 16.87 2.23 1.83
N VAL A 437 16.09 1.57 0.97
CA VAL A 437 14.80 0.98 1.32
C VAL A 437 14.98 -0.20 2.28
N ARG A 438 15.92 -1.10 1.98
CA ARG A 438 16.27 -2.24 2.83
C ARG A 438 16.68 -1.78 4.23
N HIS A 439 17.51 -0.75 4.33
CA HIS A 439 17.96 -0.23 5.61
C HIS A 439 16.78 0.22 6.47
N GLU A 440 15.89 1.06 5.93
CA GLU A 440 14.76 1.57 6.70
C GLU A 440 13.73 0.50 7.07
N ILE A 441 13.43 -0.45 6.17
CA ILE A 441 12.55 -1.59 6.49
C ILE A 441 13.17 -2.44 7.61
N THR A 442 14.48 -2.70 7.55
CA THR A 442 15.18 -3.48 8.59
C THR A 442 15.11 -2.78 9.95
N GLN A 443 15.33 -1.46 10.00
CA GLN A 443 15.24 -0.73 11.27
C GLN A 443 13.81 -0.70 11.82
N ALA A 444 12.81 -0.53 10.96
CA ALA A 444 11.41 -0.53 11.35
C ALA A 444 10.97 -1.90 11.92
N ILE A 445 11.35 -3.00 11.27
CA ILE A 445 11.06 -4.36 11.76
C ILE A 445 11.74 -4.62 13.10
N ARG A 446 13.01 -4.21 13.27
CA ARG A 446 13.73 -4.36 14.54
C ARG A 446 13.05 -3.60 15.67
N GLU A 447 12.56 -2.40 15.40
CA GLU A 447 11.87 -1.57 16.39
C GLU A 447 10.61 -2.25 16.93
N VAL A 448 9.72 -2.73 16.05
CA VAL A 448 8.51 -3.43 16.48
C VAL A 448 8.81 -4.80 17.10
N ALA A 449 9.85 -5.50 16.62
CA ALA A 449 10.27 -6.78 17.17
C ALA A 449 10.78 -6.66 18.63
N ARG A 450 11.48 -5.58 18.98
CA ARG A 450 11.86 -5.30 20.37
C ARG A 450 10.65 -5.09 21.28
N ARG A 451 9.63 -4.38 20.79
CA ARG A 451 8.37 -4.18 21.55
C ARG A 451 7.64 -5.51 21.77
N LEU A 452 7.60 -6.37 20.75
CA LEU A 452 7.06 -7.73 20.89
C LEU A 452 7.86 -8.56 21.90
N GLN A 453 9.20 -8.48 21.87
CA GLN A 453 10.06 -9.20 22.81
C GLN A 453 9.74 -8.85 24.27
N VAL A 454 9.51 -7.55 24.58
CA VAL A 454 9.12 -7.11 25.93
C VAL A 454 7.77 -7.70 26.32
N TYR A 455 6.79 -7.70 25.41
CA TYR A 455 5.48 -8.31 25.67
C TYR A 455 5.57 -9.83 25.91
N LEU A 456 6.32 -10.56 25.08
CA LEU A 456 6.50 -12.00 25.23
C LEU A 456 7.23 -12.36 26.53
N ALA A 457 8.26 -11.59 26.90
CA ALA A 457 8.95 -11.77 28.17
C ALA A 457 7.99 -11.62 29.38
N ARG A 458 7.13 -10.59 29.36
CA ARG A 458 6.09 -10.40 30.39
C ARG A 458 5.11 -11.57 30.43
N LYS A 459 4.65 -12.06 29.27
CA LYS A 459 3.72 -13.20 29.15
C LYS A 459 4.33 -14.50 29.67
N GLU A 460 5.59 -14.78 29.35
CA GLU A 460 6.33 -15.95 29.84
C GLU A 460 6.51 -15.91 31.36
N ARG A 461 6.88 -14.75 31.92
CA ARG A 461 6.99 -14.57 33.37
C ARG A 461 5.66 -14.80 34.08
N LYS A 462 4.56 -14.23 33.56
CA LYS A 462 3.21 -14.45 34.10
C LYS A 462 2.84 -15.93 34.10
N LYS A 463 3.15 -16.66 33.02
CA LYS A 463 2.95 -18.12 32.96
C LYS A 463 3.81 -18.86 33.98
N ALA A 464 5.07 -18.46 34.18
CA ALA A 464 5.96 -19.07 35.15
C ALA A 464 5.47 -18.85 36.59
N VAL A 465 5.04 -17.64 36.94
CA VAL A 465 4.44 -17.30 38.24
C VAL A 465 3.17 -18.11 38.49
N MET A 466 2.25 -18.17 37.50
CA MET A 466 1.03 -18.97 37.62
C MET A 466 1.30 -20.46 37.75
N LYS A 467 2.28 -20.99 37.00
CA LYS A 467 2.70 -22.39 37.12
C LYS A 467 3.28 -22.66 38.50
N ARG A 468 4.16 -21.78 38.99
CA ARG A 468 4.73 -21.86 40.34
C ARG A 468 3.61 -21.86 41.38
N TYR A 469 2.70 -20.89 41.34
CA TYR A 469 1.54 -20.81 42.23
C TYR A 469 0.69 -22.09 42.20
N SER A 470 0.35 -22.61 41.01
CA SER A 470 -0.45 -23.84 40.87
C SER A 470 0.22 -25.06 41.50
N THR A 471 1.54 -25.18 41.35
CA THR A 471 2.34 -26.23 41.98
C THR A 471 2.32 -26.10 43.49
N PHE A 472 2.59 -24.91 44.03
CA PHE A 472 2.53 -24.67 45.48
C PHE A 472 1.12 -24.90 46.04
N ALA A 473 0.06 -24.44 45.37
CA ALA A 473 -1.32 -24.66 45.81
C ALA A 473 -1.67 -26.15 45.90
N LYS A 474 -1.10 -26.99 45.05
CA LYS A 474 -1.32 -28.45 45.08
C LYS A 474 -0.52 -29.14 46.19
N TYR A 475 0.77 -28.82 46.33
CA TYR A 475 1.67 -29.58 47.19
C TYR A 475 1.81 -29.02 48.62
N LEU A 476 1.68 -27.70 48.80
CA LEU A 476 1.90 -27.06 50.09
C LEU A 476 0.91 -27.51 51.18
N PRO A 477 -0.41 -27.69 50.89
CA PRO A 477 -1.33 -28.26 51.87
C PRO A 477 -0.96 -29.69 52.28
N MET A 478 -0.54 -30.53 51.33
CA MET A 478 -0.13 -31.91 51.60
C MET A 478 1.12 -31.96 52.48
N ILE A 479 2.10 -31.10 52.20
CA ILE A 479 3.33 -30.98 53.01
C ILE A 479 2.96 -30.54 54.44
N ALA A 480 2.11 -29.52 54.58
CA ALA A 480 1.68 -29.04 55.90
C ALA A 480 0.97 -30.13 56.71
N GLU A 481 0.08 -30.91 56.07
CA GLU A 481 -0.62 -32.03 56.71
C GLU A 481 0.34 -33.14 57.15
N PHE A 482 1.20 -33.63 56.25
CA PHE A 482 2.13 -34.71 56.56
C PHE A 482 3.18 -34.30 57.61
N SER A 483 3.72 -33.08 57.52
CA SER A 483 4.66 -32.57 58.50
C SER A 483 4.03 -32.36 59.88
N ALA A 484 2.79 -31.84 59.93
CA ALA A 484 2.06 -31.67 61.19
C ALA A 484 1.75 -33.01 61.86
N ARG A 485 1.32 -34.01 61.07
CA ARG A 485 1.08 -35.37 61.53
C ARG A 485 2.34 -36.05 62.08
N LEU A 486 3.48 -35.90 61.40
CA LEU A 486 4.77 -36.44 61.86
C LEU A 486 5.24 -35.79 63.16
N ALA A 487 5.07 -34.47 63.29
CA ALA A 487 5.51 -33.69 64.44
C ALA A 487 4.51 -33.69 65.62
N GLY A 488 3.35 -34.33 65.48
CA GLY A 488 2.28 -34.32 66.49
C GLY A 488 1.68 -32.94 66.77
N ARG A 489 1.70 -32.03 65.79
CA ARG A 489 1.20 -30.65 65.90
C ARG A 489 -0.05 -30.42 65.04
N GLN A 490 -0.76 -29.32 65.27
CA GLN A 490 -1.85 -28.90 64.39
C GLN A 490 -1.33 -28.45 63.03
N VAL A 491 -2.14 -28.68 61.98
CA VAL A 491 -1.80 -28.28 60.61
C VAL A 491 -1.72 -26.76 60.51
N PRO A 492 -0.56 -26.19 60.12
CA PRO A 492 -0.43 -24.75 59.96
C PRO A 492 -1.21 -24.25 58.73
N ASP A 493 -1.75 -23.03 58.80
CA ASP A 493 -2.43 -22.42 57.65
C ASP A 493 -1.42 -22.02 56.56
N VAL A 494 -1.63 -22.53 55.35
CA VAL A 494 -0.75 -22.33 54.19
C VAL A 494 -1.14 -21.11 53.36
N ARG A 495 -2.31 -20.50 53.60
CA ARG A 495 -2.80 -19.32 52.85
C ARG A 495 -1.81 -18.14 52.85
N PRO A 496 -1.19 -17.76 53.99
CA PRO A 496 -0.26 -16.61 54.01
C PRO A 496 0.97 -16.84 53.13
N LEU A 497 1.43 -18.09 52.99
CA LEU A 497 2.55 -18.46 52.13
C LEU A 497 2.16 -18.43 50.65
N LEU A 498 0.95 -18.89 50.32
CA LEU A 498 0.41 -18.82 48.96
C LEU A 498 0.21 -17.37 48.51
N GLU A 499 -0.26 -16.49 49.40
CA GLU A 499 -0.37 -15.06 49.12
C GLU A 499 0.99 -14.39 48.94
N LYS A 500 2.01 -14.75 49.73
CA LYS A 500 3.38 -14.26 49.52
C LYS A 500 3.96 -14.69 48.17
N VAL A 501 3.74 -15.92 47.73
CA VAL A 501 4.20 -16.40 46.41
C VAL A 501 3.50 -15.65 45.28
N LYS A 502 2.22 -15.29 45.47
CA LYS A 502 1.46 -14.47 44.52
C LYS A 502 1.95 -13.01 44.53
N ALA A 503 2.18 -12.43 45.70
CA ALA A 503 2.66 -11.06 45.87
C ALA A 503 4.10 -10.85 45.37
N SER A 504 5.01 -11.80 45.60
CA SER A 504 6.38 -11.73 45.06
C SER A 504 6.39 -11.74 43.53
N GLY A 505 5.46 -12.46 42.91
CA GLY A 505 5.32 -12.46 41.44
C GLY A 505 4.70 -11.18 40.87
N LEU A 506 3.96 -10.41 41.69
CA LEU A 506 3.32 -9.14 41.31
C LEU A 506 4.20 -7.92 41.61
N LEU A 507 5.03 -7.95 42.66
CA LEU A 507 5.95 -6.86 43.01
C LEU A 507 7.08 -6.67 41.97
N GLU A 508 7.56 -7.76 41.37
CA GLU A 508 8.46 -7.71 40.21
C GLU A 508 7.81 -7.04 38.97
N GLU A 509 6.47 -6.93 38.89
CA GLU A 509 5.77 -6.26 37.77
C GLU A 509 5.83 -4.73 37.85
N GLY A 510 5.87 -4.17 39.07
CA GLY A 510 5.85 -2.73 39.32
C GLY A 510 7.19 -2.04 39.06
N GLU A 511 8.30 -2.66 39.48
CA GLU A 511 9.64 -2.06 39.39
C GLU A 511 10.18 -1.98 37.96
N GLU A 512 9.80 -2.90 37.06
CA GLU A 512 10.22 -2.86 35.65
C GLU A 512 9.29 -2.05 34.74
N SER A 513 8.02 -1.85 35.11
CA SER A 513 7.15 -0.94 34.35
C SER A 513 7.67 0.49 34.42
N ALA A 514 8.21 0.91 35.57
CA ALA A 514 8.87 2.20 35.76
C ALA A 514 10.16 2.34 34.92
N LYS A 515 11.00 1.30 34.86
CA LYS A 515 12.24 1.31 34.04
C LYS A 515 11.97 1.28 32.54
N GLY A 516 10.92 0.57 32.09
CA GLY A 516 10.54 0.52 30.68
C GLY A 516 9.96 1.84 30.16
N THR A 517 9.29 2.62 31.02
CA THR A 517 8.82 3.98 30.67
C THR A 517 9.94 5.02 30.67
N ASP A 518 10.92 4.91 31.59
CA ASP A 518 12.05 5.85 31.68
C ASP A 518 13.08 5.70 30.55
N GLU A 519 13.25 4.51 29.95
CA GLU A 519 14.10 4.34 28.77
C GLU A 519 13.43 4.83 27.46
N LEU A 520 12.10 4.93 27.45
CA LEU A 520 11.31 5.48 26.33
C LEU A 520 11.23 7.02 26.37
N SER A 521 11.21 7.64 27.56
CA SER A 521 11.24 9.10 27.73
C SER A 521 12.64 9.69 27.52
N ASN A 522 13.69 9.05 28.04
CA ASN A 522 15.07 9.55 27.91
C ASN A 522 15.63 9.53 26.47
N ASN A 523 15.03 8.78 25.55
CA ASN A 523 15.40 8.83 24.12
C ASN A 523 14.74 9.98 23.34
N VAL A 524 13.78 10.68 23.93
CA VAL A 524 13.11 11.84 23.31
C VAL A 524 13.82 13.15 23.68
N GLU A 525 14.43 13.26 24.86
CA GLU A 525 15.05 14.53 25.33
C GLU A 525 16.53 14.72 24.98
N VAL A 526 17.28 13.68 24.60
CA VAL A 526 18.74 13.82 24.32
C VAL A 526 19.05 14.16 22.84
N ARG A 527 18.07 14.59 22.05
CA ARG A 527 18.29 15.00 20.63
C ARG A 527 17.67 16.34 20.25
N SER A 528 17.69 17.29 21.18
CA SER A 528 17.46 18.71 20.92
C SER A 528 18.61 19.55 21.44
N THR A 529 19.77 19.45 20.76
CA THR A 529 20.77 20.51 20.57
C THR A 529 21.49 20.27 19.27
#